data_AF-A0A6N9P2H4-F1
#
_entry.id   AF-A0A6N9P2H4-F1
#
_cell.length_a   1.000
_cell.length_b   1.000
_cell.length_c   1.000
_cell.angle_alpha   90.00
_cell.angle_beta   90.00
_cell.angle_gamma   90.00
#
_symmetry.space_group_name_H-M   'P 1'
#
loop_
_entity.id
_entity.type
_entity.pdbx_description
1 polymer ?
#
loop_
_entity_poly.entity_id
_entity_poly.type
_entity_poly.pdbx_seq_one_letter_code
_entity_poly.pdbx_strand_id
1 'polypeptide(L)'
;MTKKQIAALSNIIANENARLEERKSAVKPGIHAAWDKWIVTDGISAVLLAEKPDGLPEGEEMRKIYEMVEREVKRGDSVLACTATVEKIKEWKALVKPWKQGKDSKTGATPVEITARMEDGRAVIGYYNPWYLVNVVEAVGTNALVYIGYSVQFSKFPSLFVYPKDWMEHNPDRIGFLLSIRQ
;
A
#
# COMPACT_ATOMS: atom_id res chain seq x y z
N MET A 1 -0.93 -8.73 15.54
CA MET A 1 -0.69 -7.34 15.07
C MET A 1 -0.39 -6.41 16.24
N THR A 2 0.43 -5.38 16.01
CA THR A 2 0.71 -4.32 16.98
C THR A 2 -0.31 -3.17 16.89
N LYS A 3 -0.43 -2.35 17.95
CA LYS A 3 -1.25 -1.13 17.94
C LYS A 3 -0.93 -0.20 16.76
N LYS A 4 0.36 -0.14 16.38
CA LYS A 4 0.83 0.69 15.27
C LYS A 4 0.30 0.19 13.92
N GLN A 5 0.32 -1.13 13.70
CA GLN A 5 -0.23 -1.75 12.50
C GLN A 5 -1.76 -1.54 12.41
N ILE A 6 -2.47 -1.72 13.53
CA ILE A 6 -3.92 -1.45 13.58
C ILE A 6 -4.23 0.01 13.25
N ALA A 7 -3.50 0.97 13.84
CA ALA A 7 -3.70 2.39 13.55
C ALA A 7 -3.45 2.73 12.06
N ALA A 8 -2.46 2.08 11.44
CA ALA A 8 -2.18 2.25 10.03
C ALA A 8 -3.31 1.70 9.14
N LEU A 9 -3.86 0.53 9.47
CA LEU A 9 -5.05 -0.02 8.79
C LEU A 9 -6.27 0.88 8.99
N SER A 10 -6.50 1.39 10.21
CA SER A 10 -7.59 2.34 10.49
C SER A 10 -7.48 3.60 9.64
N ASN A 11 -6.26 4.11 9.39
CA ASN A 11 -6.06 5.25 8.51
C ASN A 11 -6.43 4.92 7.06
N ILE A 12 -6.13 3.71 6.56
CA ILE A 12 -6.54 3.29 5.21
C ILE A 12 -8.07 3.23 5.12
N ILE A 13 -8.74 2.67 6.13
CA ILE A 13 -10.22 2.66 6.20
C ILE A 13 -10.80 4.07 6.24
N ALA A 14 -10.19 4.99 6.98
CA ALA A 14 -10.63 6.39 7.02
C ALA A 14 -10.50 7.06 5.63
N ASN A 15 -9.43 6.74 4.89
CA ASN A 15 -9.23 7.22 3.52
C ASN A 15 -10.27 6.64 2.56
N GLU A 16 -10.58 5.35 2.72
CA GLU A 16 -11.65 4.71 1.98
C GLU A 16 -12.97 5.44 2.22
N ASN A 17 -13.34 5.66 3.49
CA ASN A 17 -14.57 6.36 3.85
C ASN A 17 -14.65 7.75 3.21
N ALA A 18 -13.61 8.56 3.35
CA ALA A 18 -13.56 9.90 2.76
C ALA A 18 -13.75 9.88 1.23
N ARG A 19 -13.12 8.92 0.54
CA ARG A 19 -13.27 8.73 -0.91
C ARG A 19 -14.68 8.26 -1.30
N LEU A 20 -15.30 7.39 -0.51
CA LEU A 20 -16.65 6.90 -0.76
C LEU A 20 -17.70 8.00 -0.53
N GLU A 21 -17.51 8.82 0.50
CA GLU A 21 -18.34 10.02 0.76
C GLU A 21 -18.28 11.00 -0.41
N GLU A 22 -17.07 11.31 -0.91
CA GLU A 22 -16.87 12.17 -2.09
C GLU A 22 -17.63 11.64 -3.32
N ARG A 23 -17.64 10.32 -3.49
CA ARG A 23 -18.32 9.64 -4.61
C ARG A 23 -19.81 9.39 -4.37
N LYS A 24 -20.34 9.74 -3.19
CA LYS A 24 -21.72 9.40 -2.76
C LYS A 24 -22.01 7.89 -2.93
N SER A 25 -21.02 7.06 -2.64
CA SER A 25 -21.12 5.61 -2.74
C SER A 25 -21.85 5.04 -1.54
N ALA A 26 -22.73 4.06 -1.77
CA ALA A 26 -23.41 3.33 -0.70
C ALA A 26 -22.56 2.20 -0.10
N VAL A 27 -21.41 1.89 -0.71
CA VAL A 27 -20.49 0.82 -0.25
C VAL A 27 -20.03 1.11 1.18
N LYS A 28 -20.11 0.10 2.05
CA LYS A 28 -19.60 0.19 3.42
C LYS A 28 -18.06 0.05 3.47
N PRO A 29 -17.33 1.06 3.99
CA PRO A 29 -15.88 0.97 4.16
C PRO A 29 -15.50 0.06 5.33
N GLY A 30 -14.29 -0.50 5.31
CA GLY A 30 -13.77 -1.27 6.44
C GLY A 30 -12.70 -2.30 6.06
N ILE A 31 -12.61 -3.35 6.88
CA ILE A 31 -11.93 -4.57 6.47
C ILE A 31 -12.90 -5.45 5.69
N HIS A 32 -12.51 -5.80 4.47
CA HIS A 32 -13.36 -6.50 3.52
C HIS A 32 -12.98 -7.97 3.49
N ALA A 33 -13.99 -8.84 3.55
CA ALA A 33 -13.79 -10.26 3.23
C ALA A 33 -13.44 -10.40 1.74
N ALA A 34 -12.53 -11.32 1.43
CA ALA A 34 -12.18 -11.71 0.07
C ALA A 34 -11.78 -13.18 0.07
N TRP A 35 -12.71 -14.06 -0.31
CA TRP A 35 -12.54 -15.51 -0.23
C TRP A 35 -12.27 -15.96 1.22
N ASP A 36 -11.19 -16.71 1.46
CA ASP A 36 -10.71 -17.14 2.78
C ASP A 36 -9.75 -16.12 3.43
N LYS A 37 -9.68 -14.91 2.88
CA LYS A 37 -8.72 -13.85 3.24
C LYS A 37 -9.42 -12.52 3.46
N TRP A 38 -8.62 -11.54 3.84
CA TRP A 38 -9.10 -10.19 4.15
C TRP A 38 -8.26 -9.14 3.42
N ILE A 39 -8.89 -8.00 3.14
CA ILE A 39 -8.22 -6.86 2.52
C ILE A 39 -8.72 -5.55 3.15
N VAL A 40 -7.79 -4.62 3.36
CA VAL A 40 -8.09 -3.23 3.68
C VAL A 40 -7.56 -2.37 2.53
N THR A 41 -8.38 -1.48 1.98
CA THR A 41 -7.99 -0.67 0.81
C THR A 41 -8.72 0.67 0.76
N ASP A 42 -8.03 1.70 0.27
CA ASP A 42 -8.63 3.00 -0.05
C ASP A 42 -8.78 3.22 -1.58
N GLY A 43 -8.53 2.17 -2.37
CA GLY A 43 -8.54 2.20 -3.83
C GLY A 43 -7.23 2.69 -4.47
N ILE A 44 -6.27 3.21 -3.69
CA ILE A 44 -4.91 3.55 -4.13
C ILE A 44 -3.87 2.62 -3.50
N SER A 45 -4.11 2.28 -2.24
CA SER A 45 -3.34 1.36 -1.43
C SER A 45 -4.18 0.17 -1.00
N ALA A 46 -3.52 -0.95 -0.75
CA ALA A 46 -4.16 -2.16 -0.22
C ALA A 46 -3.23 -2.92 0.72
N VAL A 47 -3.81 -3.60 1.70
CA VAL A 47 -3.11 -4.56 2.57
C VAL A 47 -3.91 -5.85 2.57
N LEU A 48 -3.31 -6.92 2.03
CA LEU A 48 -3.83 -8.27 2.09
C LEU A 48 -3.48 -8.86 3.44
N LEU A 49 -4.42 -9.61 4.02
CA LEU A 49 -4.30 -10.17 5.36
C LEU A 49 -4.77 -11.63 5.35
N ALA A 50 -3.98 -12.50 5.96
CA ALA A 50 -4.33 -13.91 6.11
C ALA A 50 -5.49 -14.12 7.09
N GLU A 51 -5.58 -13.28 8.12
CA GLU A 51 -6.60 -13.32 9.16
C GLU A 51 -7.17 -11.93 9.39
N LYS A 52 -8.41 -11.89 9.91
CA LYS A 52 -9.07 -10.65 10.27
C LYS A 52 -8.45 -10.08 11.55
N PRO A 53 -7.95 -8.83 11.56
CA PRO A 53 -7.55 -8.15 12.78
C PRO A 53 -8.78 -7.73 13.59
N ASP A 54 -8.67 -7.87 14.92
CA ASP A 54 -9.69 -7.41 15.85
C ASP A 54 -9.78 -5.88 15.90
N GLY A 55 -10.97 -5.38 16.22
CA GLY A 55 -11.21 -3.96 16.51
C GLY A 55 -11.31 -3.04 15.28
N LEU A 56 -11.29 -3.58 14.05
CA LEU A 56 -11.56 -2.83 12.83
C LEU A 56 -13.01 -3.06 12.33
N PRO A 57 -13.68 -2.02 11.81
CA PRO A 57 -15.04 -2.16 11.28
C PRO A 57 -15.04 -3.04 10.02
N GLU A 58 -16.06 -3.87 9.86
CA GLU A 58 -16.25 -4.67 8.64
C GLU A 58 -16.83 -3.82 7.50
N GLY A 59 -16.20 -3.90 6.34
CA GLY A 59 -16.72 -3.37 5.09
C GLY A 59 -17.51 -4.43 4.29
N GLU A 60 -17.99 -4.04 3.12
CA GLU A 60 -18.58 -4.97 2.16
C GLU A 60 -17.54 -5.93 1.56
N GLU A 61 -17.97 -7.04 0.96
CA GLU A 61 -17.04 -7.97 0.32
C GLU A 61 -16.28 -7.34 -0.87
N MET A 62 -14.98 -7.63 -1.01
CA MET A 62 -14.14 -6.97 -2.02
C MET A 62 -13.19 -7.92 -2.77
N ARG A 63 -13.77 -8.91 -3.46
CA ARG A 63 -13.01 -9.94 -4.22
C ARG A 63 -12.16 -9.39 -5.36
N LYS A 64 -12.69 -8.45 -6.16
CA LYS A 64 -12.01 -7.97 -7.39
C LYS A 64 -10.68 -7.29 -7.11
N ILE A 65 -10.62 -6.45 -6.06
CA ILE A 65 -9.37 -5.76 -5.69
C ILE A 65 -8.39 -6.77 -5.11
N TYR A 66 -8.85 -7.71 -4.29
CA TYR A 66 -8.01 -8.79 -3.78
C TYR A 66 -7.37 -9.59 -4.90
N GLU A 67 -8.17 -10.10 -5.86
CA GLU A 67 -7.67 -10.89 -7.00
C GLU A 67 -6.69 -10.11 -7.87
N MET A 68 -6.93 -8.82 -8.05
CA MET A 68 -6.02 -7.94 -8.79
C MET A 68 -4.67 -7.86 -8.08
N VAL A 69 -4.64 -7.54 -6.79
CA VAL A 69 -3.38 -7.39 -6.06
C VAL A 69 -2.67 -8.73 -5.89
N GLU A 70 -3.40 -9.81 -5.60
CA GLU A 70 -2.84 -11.15 -5.48
C GLU A 70 -2.16 -11.61 -6.79
N ARG A 71 -2.78 -11.32 -7.93
CA ARG A 71 -2.17 -11.61 -9.25
C ARG A 71 -0.87 -10.84 -9.44
N GLU A 72 -0.85 -9.57 -9.08
CA GLU A 72 0.33 -8.70 -9.18
C GLU A 72 1.45 -9.18 -8.24
N VAL A 73 1.13 -9.59 -7.02
CA VAL A 73 2.10 -10.21 -6.09
C VAL A 73 2.70 -11.50 -6.67
N LYS A 74 1.87 -12.35 -7.28
CA LYS A 74 2.31 -13.67 -7.80
C LYS A 74 3.06 -13.61 -9.13
N ARG A 75 2.82 -12.57 -9.94
CA ARG A 75 3.33 -12.49 -11.32
C ARG A 75 4.17 -11.27 -11.61
N GLY A 76 4.19 -10.29 -10.71
CA GLY A 76 4.90 -9.04 -10.89
C GLY A 76 6.40 -9.26 -10.94
N ASP A 77 7.03 -8.72 -11.98
CA ASP A 77 8.48 -8.58 -12.03
C ASP A 77 8.87 -7.37 -11.18
N SER A 78 9.14 -7.65 -9.90
CA SER A 78 9.45 -6.63 -8.90
C SER A 78 10.82 -6.87 -8.27
N VAL A 79 11.54 -5.78 -8.05
CA VAL A 79 12.88 -5.80 -7.50
C VAL A 79 12.92 -5.06 -6.18
N LEU A 80 13.76 -5.53 -5.25
CA LEU A 80 13.92 -4.90 -3.95
C LEU A 80 14.50 -3.49 -4.13
N ALA A 81 13.76 -2.48 -3.70
CA ALA A 81 14.20 -1.08 -3.76
C ALA A 81 14.87 -0.66 -2.46
N CYS A 82 14.24 -0.92 -1.32
CA CYS A 82 14.79 -0.59 -0.01
C CYS A 82 14.11 -1.34 1.14
N THR A 83 14.75 -1.26 2.31
CA THR A 83 14.12 -1.59 3.59
C THR A 83 13.54 -0.34 4.23
N ALA A 84 12.29 -0.39 4.66
CA ALA A 84 11.64 0.69 5.38
C ALA A 84 12.10 0.73 6.86
N THR A 85 13.30 1.27 7.08
CA THR A 85 13.83 1.50 8.43
C THR A 85 13.07 2.62 9.15
N VAL A 86 13.30 2.76 10.46
CA VAL A 86 12.69 3.81 11.27
C VAL A 86 13.04 5.21 10.72
N GLU A 87 14.29 5.40 10.30
CA GLU A 87 14.81 6.64 9.75
C GLU A 87 14.15 6.97 8.41
N LYS A 88 14.04 5.97 7.52
CA LYS A 88 13.40 6.13 6.22
C LYS A 88 11.90 6.42 6.35
N ILE A 89 11.20 5.76 7.28
CA ILE A 89 9.80 6.09 7.59
C ILE A 89 9.69 7.52 8.15
N LYS A 90 10.64 7.97 8.97
CA LYS A 90 10.67 9.35 9.50
C LYS A 90 10.83 10.38 8.37
N GLU A 91 11.69 10.12 7.40
CA GLU A 91 11.84 10.95 6.19
C GLU A 91 10.53 11.04 5.40
N TRP A 92 9.87 9.90 5.13
CA TRP A 92 8.59 9.89 4.43
C TRP A 92 7.49 10.62 5.20
N LYS A 93 7.44 10.45 6.53
CA LYS A 93 6.49 11.16 7.41
C LYS A 93 6.64 12.68 7.35
N ALA A 94 7.86 13.19 7.18
CA ALA A 94 8.09 14.63 7.04
C ALA A 94 7.38 15.22 5.81
N LEU A 95 7.13 14.41 4.78
CA LEU A 95 6.46 14.82 3.54
C LEU A 95 4.93 14.69 3.59
N VAL A 96 4.35 14.06 4.63
CA VAL A 96 2.91 13.71 4.66
C VAL A 96 1.98 14.92 4.78
N LYS A 97 2.40 15.99 5.48
CA LYS A 97 1.50 17.09 5.88
C LYS A 97 0.78 17.77 4.70
N PRO A 98 1.45 18.17 3.60
CA PRO A 98 0.79 18.73 2.43
C PRO A 98 -0.26 17.79 1.81
N TRP A 99 0.03 16.50 1.72
CA TRP A 99 -0.87 15.50 1.12
C TRP A 99 -2.14 15.29 1.93
N LYS A 100 -2.05 15.33 3.27
CA LYS A 100 -3.23 15.31 4.15
C LYS A 100 -4.11 16.55 4.01
N GLN A 101 -3.56 17.66 3.52
CA GLN A 101 -4.30 18.91 3.26
C GLN A 101 -4.91 18.95 1.85
N GLY A 102 -4.89 17.82 1.11
CA GLY A 102 -5.41 17.73 -0.25
C GLY A 102 -4.48 18.30 -1.31
N LYS A 103 -3.22 18.62 -0.99
CA LYS A 103 -2.22 18.97 -2.01
C LYS A 103 -1.68 17.72 -2.69
N ASP A 104 -1.15 17.90 -3.88
CA ASP A 104 -0.56 16.90 -4.75
C ASP A 104 0.69 17.46 -5.45
N SER A 105 1.33 16.66 -6.30
CA SER A 105 2.51 17.08 -7.06
C SER A 105 2.27 18.30 -7.95
N LYS A 106 1.04 18.50 -8.43
CA LYS A 106 0.65 19.64 -9.27
C LYS A 106 0.43 20.92 -8.47
N THR A 107 0.10 20.78 -7.18
CA THR A 107 -0.16 21.87 -6.24
C THR A 107 0.95 22.06 -5.21
N GLY A 108 2.13 21.50 -5.48
CA GLY A 108 3.38 21.76 -4.76
C GLY A 108 3.69 20.81 -3.60
N ALA A 109 3.05 19.64 -3.51
CA ALA A 109 3.42 18.59 -2.56
C ALA A 109 4.50 17.67 -3.16
N THR A 110 5.59 17.44 -2.42
CA THR A 110 6.68 16.56 -2.86
C THR A 110 6.28 15.09 -2.69
N PRO A 111 6.32 14.27 -3.76
CA PRO A 111 6.14 12.83 -3.66
C PRO A 111 7.41 12.14 -3.15
N VAL A 112 7.27 10.89 -2.71
CA VAL A 112 8.42 10.02 -2.44
C VAL A 112 8.83 9.35 -3.75
N GLU A 113 10.08 9.56 -4.16
CA GLU A 113 10.68 8.77 -5.24
C GLU A 113 11.25 7.47 -4.67
N ILE A 114 10.89 6.34 -5.29
CA ILE A 114 11.49 5.04 -5.02
C ILE A 114 12.10 4.54 -6.32
N THR A 115 13.37 4.19 -6.26
CA THR A 115 14.16 3.75 -7.41
C THR A 115 14.84 2.43 -7.09
N ALA A 116 14.82 1.50 -8.05
CA ALA A 116 15.56 0.24 -8.00
C ALA A 116 16.18 -0.06 -9.36
N ARG A 117 17.16 -0.97 -9.39
CA ARG A 117 17.75 -1.48 -10.63
C ARG A 117 17.29 -2.92 -10.87
N MET A 118 16.83 -3.19 -12.07
CA MET A 118 16.58 -4.53 -12.58
C MET A 118 17.90 -5.25 -12.86
N GLU A 119 17.84 -6.58 -12.98
CA GLU A 119 19.02 -7.42 -13.30
C GLU A 119 19.66 -7.03 -14.63
N ASP A 120 18.87 -6.59 -15.60
CA ASP A 120 19.32 -6.11 -16.91
C ASP A 120 19.93 -4.68 -16.88
N GLY A 121 20.03 -4.07 -15.71
CA GLY A 121 20.60 -2.75 -15.49
C GLY A 121 19.62 -1.59 -15.70
N ARG A 122 18.38 -1.83 -16.16
CA ARG A 122 17.36 -0.77 -16.26
C ARG A 122 16.95 -0.28 -14.88
N ALA A 123 16.68 1.02 -14.76
CA ALA A 123 16.13 1.60 -13.55
C ALA A 123 14.60 1.57 -13.60
N VAL A 124 13.98 1.16 -12.49
CA VAL A 124 12.55 1.33 -12.24
C VAL A 124 12.40 2.48 -11.27
N ILE A 125 11.67 3.51 -11.68
CA ILE A 125 11.47 4.74 -10.90
C ILE A 125 9.97 4.96 -10.74
N GLY A 126 9.53 5.08 -9.49
CA GLY A 126 8.13 5.36 -9.15
C GLY A 126 8.03 6.51 -8.17
N TYR A 127 6.94 7.26 -8.29
CA TYR A 127 6.59 8.36 -7.39
C TYR A 127 5.35 7.98 -6.59
N TYR A 128 5.37 8.23 -5.29
CA TYR A 128 4.33 7.78 -4.38
C TYR A 128 3.89 8.90 -3.46
N ASN A 129 2.59 8.93 -3.16
CA ASN A 129 2.07 9.80 -2.12
C ASN A 129 2.56 9.26 -0.75
N PRO A 130 3.34 10.06 0.02
CA PRO A 130 3.94 9.63 1.29
C PRO A 130 2.91 9.21 2.32
N TRP A 131 1.70 9.77 2.28
CA TRP A 131 0.65 9.42 3.26
C TRP A 131 0.20 7.97 3.09
N TYR A 132 -0.10 7.56 1.87
CA TYR A 132 -0.46 6.17 1.56
C TYR A 132 0.73 5.23 1.77
N LEU A 133 1.94 5.63 1.36
CA LEU A 133 3.16 4.84 1.56
C LEU A 133 3.42 4.51 3.03
N VAL A 134 3.37 5.53 3.90
CA VAL A 134 3.60 5.34 5.34
C VAL A 134 2.53 4.41 5.93
N ASN A 135 1.26 4.58 5.57
CA ASN A 135 0.19 3.71 6.07
C ASN A 135 0.42 2.24 5.67
N VAL A 136 0.73 1.96 4.40
CA VAL A 136 0.97 0.59 3.92
C VAL A 136 2.16 -0.04 4.62
N VAL A 137 3.28 0.67 4.70
CA VAL A 137 4.50 0.18 5.35
C VAL A 137 4.28 -0.08 6.83
N GLU A 138 3.62 0.84 7.54
CA GLU A 138 3.36 0.67 8.97
C GLU A 138 2.32 -0.42 9.26
N ALA A 139 1.38 -0.68 8.33
CA ALA A 139 0.45 -1.80 8.41
C ALA A 139 1.14 -3.16 8.20
N VAL A 140 2.12 -3.24 7.29
CA VAL A 140 2.92 -4.45 7.07
C VAL A 140 3.86 -4.71 8.25
N GLY A 141 4.57 -3.69 8.73
CA GLY A 141 5.36 -3.78 9.96
C GLY A 141 6.76 -3.17 9.87
N THR A 142 7.49 -3.26 10.99
CA THR A 142 8.83 -2.70 11.12
C THR A 142 9.82 -3.39 10.17
N ASN A 143 10.71 -2.62 9.55
CA ASN A 143 11.71 -3.13 8.60
C ASN A 143 11.10 -3.88 7.41
N ALA A 144 9.87 -3.53 7.02
CA ALA A 144 9.26 -4.08 5.83
C ALA A 144 10.13 -3.84 4.59
N LEU A 145 10.16 -4.83 3.70
CA LEU A 145 10.90 -4.78 2.45
C LEU A 145 10.01 -4.20 1.36
N VAL A 146 10.49 -3.15 0.70
CA VAL A 146 9.76 -2.42 -0.34
C VAL A 146 10.31 -2.83 -1.70
N TYR A 147 9.48 -3.48 -2.49
CA TYR A 147 9.75 -3.89 -3.86
C TYR A 147 9.03 -2.97 -4.83
N ILE A 148 9.65 -2.69 -5.97
CA ILE A 148 9.07 -1.89 -7.05
C ILE A 148 9.09 -2.70 -8.34
N GLY A 149 8.00 -2.67 -9.09
CA GLY A 149 7.89 -3.42 -10.34
C GLY A 149 6.80 -2.86 -11.25
N TYR A 150 6.86 -3.21 -12.53
CA TYR A 150 5.80 -2.86 -13.46
C TYR A 150 4.63 -3.83 -13.32
N SER A 151 3.42 -3.29 -13.22
CA SER A 151 2.23 -4.13 -13.25
C SER A 151 2.13 -4.80 -14.61
N VAL A 152 1.86 -6.10 -14.60
CA VAL A 152 1.88 -6.92 -15.82
C VAL A 152 0.65 -6.65 -16.70
N GLN A 153 -0.41 -6.04 -16.16
CA GLN A 153 -1.69 -5.87 -16.87
C GLN A 153 -2.39 -4.51 -16.72
N PHE A 154 -2.23 -3.79 -15.60
CA PHE A 154 -3.18 -2.73 -15.24
C PHE A 154 -2.61 -1.32 -15.28
N SER A 155 -1.29 -1.18 -15.15
CA SER A 155 -0.63 0.12 -15.09
C SER A 155 0.71 0.08 -15.80
N LYS A 156 0.93 1.04 -16.71
CA LYS A 156 2.28 1.33 -17.25
C LYS A 156 3.21 1.94 -16.19
N PHE A 157 2.66 2.37 -15.06
CA PHE A 157 3.40 2.95 -13.95
C PHE A 157 3.74 1.88 -12.90
N PRO A 158 4.93 1.95 -12.30
CA PRO A 158 5.40 0.93 -11.38
C PRO A 158 4.61 0.96 -10.07
N SER A 159 4.21 -0.22 -9.61
CA SER A 159 3.55 -0.40 -8.30
C SER A 159 4.57 -0.80 -7.25
N LEU A 160 4.27 -0.51 -5.98
CA LEU A 160 5.04 -1.04 -4.86
C LEU A 160 4.35 -2.24 -4.24
N PHE A 161 5.17 -3.20 -3.86
CA PHE A 161 4.82 -4.28 -2.96
C PHE A 161 5.61 -4.15 -1.68
N VAL A 162 4.96 -4.38 -0.55
CA VAL A 162 5.57 -4.23 0.77
C VAL A 162 5.40 -5.54 1.51
N TYR A 163 6.52 -6.18 1.84
CA TYR A 163 6.55 -7.48 2.49
C TYR A 163 7.12 -7.38 3.91
N PRO A 164 6.70 -8.24 4.85
CA PRO A 164 7.39 -8.42 6.11
C PRO A 164 8.87 -8.75 5.90
N LYS A 165 9.73 -8.43 6.85
CA LYS A 165 11.19 -8.66 6.72
C LYS A 165 11.55 -10.13 6.45
N ASP A 166 10.74 -11.03 6.98
CA ASP A 166 10.87 -12.49 7.03
C ASP A 166 9.98 -13.22 6.00
N TRP A 167 9.45 -12.51 4.99
CA TRP A 167 8.48 -13.07 4.05
C TRP A 167 8.98 -14.26 3.21
N MET A 168 10.31 -14.45 3.09
CA MET A 168 10.89 -15.60 2.39
C MET A 168 10.98 -16.85 3.27
N GLU A 169 10.87 -16.70 4.59
CA GLU A 169 10.95 -17.80 5.56
C GLU A 169 9.56 -18.40 5.82
N HIS A 170 8.50 -17.61 5.67
CA HIS A 170 7.12 -17.99 5.94
C HIS A 170 6.16 -17.43 4.89
N ASN A 171 5.04 -18.11 4.64
CA ASN A 171 3.98 -17.55 3.81
C ASN A 171 3.50 -16.24 4.44
N PRO A 172 3.66 -15.07 3.78
CA PRO A 172 3.42 -13.79 4.43
C PRO A 172 1.97 -13.65 4.87
N ASP A 173 1.78 -13.39 6.16
CA ASP A 173 0.46 -13.18 6.77
C ASP A 173 -0.14 -11.81 6.40
N ARG A 174 0.67 -10.92 5.84
CA ARG A 174 0.27 -9.60 5.34
C ARG A 174 1.16 -9.14 4.21
N ILE A 175 0.55 -8.57 3.17
CA ILE A 175 1.27 -7.99 2.02
C ILE A 175 0.65 -6.63 1.71
N GLY A 176 1.49 -5.62 1.62
CA GLY A 176 1.10 -4.28 1.20
C GLY A 176 1.24 -4.08 -0.30
N PHE A 177 0.37 -3.27 -0.87
CA PHE A 177 0.39 -2.85 -2.27
C PHE A 177 0.08 -1.36 -2.36
N LEU A 178 0.77 -0.67 -3.26
CA LEU A 178 0.56 0.76 -3.49
C LEU A 178 0.75 1.14 -4.95
N LEU A 179 -0.22 1.87 -5.49
CA LEU A 179 -0.12 2.48 -6.81
C LEU A 179 0.72 3.76 -6.77
N SER A 180 1.52 3.96 -7.81
CA SER A 180 2.25 5.22 -8.02
C SER A 180 1.30 6.36 -8.37
N ILE A 181 1.72 7.59 -8.06
CA ILE A 181 1.10 8.79 -8.63
C ILE A 181 1.41 8.89 -10.13
N ARG A 182 0.46 9.44 -10.88
CA ARG A 182 0.69 9.81 -12.28
C ARG A 182 1.25 11.23 -12.28
N GLN A 183 2.50 11.38 -12.70
CA GLN A 183 3.08 12.70 -12.97
C GLN A 183 2.53 13.25 -14.29
#